data_AF-A0A0F9IBJ9-F1
#
_entry.id   AF-A0A0F9IBJ9-F1
#
_cell.length_a   1.000
_cell.length_b   1.000
_cell.length_c   1.000
_cell.angle_alpha   90.00
_cell.angle_beta   90.00
_cell.angle_gamma   90.00
#
_symmetry.space_group_name_H-M   'P 1'
#
loop_
_entity.id
_entity.type
_entity.pdbx_description
1 polymer ?
#
loop_
_entity_poly.entity_id
_entity_poly.type
_entity_poly.pdbx_seq_one_letter_code
_entity_poly.pdbx_strand_id
1 'polypeptide(L)'
;MESVVHQEKMNIQKENSFQLAQESKFYGERIEVETVDQSFYPSAFVWRGQRYVINKIIHSWPDSGYGKSTANKRDWRSRHHRNYFVVRTDSERVFKIYHDRGVKKKSPRVWILNEELFMSKPGESISSKDESLREKEK
;
A
#
# COMPACT_ATOMS: atom_id res chain seq x y z
N MET A 1 -31.76 36.46 7.38
CA MET A 1 -30.57 36.70 8.23
C MET A 1 -30.89 35.95 9.51
N GLU A 2 -30.31 34.81 9.86
CA GLU A 2 -28.88 34.47 9.90
C GLU A 2 -28.65 32.97 9.56
N SER A 3 -27.51 32.69 8.89
CA SER A 3 -26.67 31.47 8.97
C SER A 3 -27.36 30.10 8.99
N VAL A 4 -27.54 29.38 7.88
CA VAL A 4 -26.53 28.56 7.15
C VAL A 4 -25.28 28.23 7.97
N VAL A 5 -24.87 26.94 7.93
CA VAL A 5 -23.66 26.34 8.51
C VAL A 5 -23.84 25.77 9.92
N HIS A 6 -24.48 24.60 10.02
CA HIS A 6 -24.11 23.67 11.07
C HIS A 6 -24.23 22.21 10.62
N GLN A 7 -23.06 21.62 10.39
CA GLN A 7 -22.78 20.20 10.50
C GLN A 7 -23.30 19.33 9.35
N GLU A 8 -22.76 19.58 8.16
CA GLU A 8 -22.48 18.50 7.22
C GLU A 8 -21.45 17.59 7.91
N LYS A 9 -21.98 16.59 8.61
CA LYS A 9 -21.23 15.62 9.39
C LYS A 9 -20.14 15.07 8.50
N MET A 10 -18.91 15.32 8.93
CA MET A 10 -17.66 14.78 8.40
C MET A 10 -17.74 13.26 8.34
N ASN A 11 -18.39 12.75 7.32
CA ASN A 11 -18.34 11.36 6.90
C ASN A 11 -17.08 11.22 6.06
N ILE A 12 -15.93 11.57 6.67
CA ILE A 12 -14.61 11.11 6.22
C ILE A 12 -14.58 9.63 6.60
N GLN A 13 -15.39 8.85 5.89
CA GLN A 13 -15.07 7.46 5.71
C GLN A 13 -13.69 7.50 5.10
N LYS A 14 -12.75 6.90 5.81
CA LYS A 14 -11.44 6.52 5.28
C LYS A 14 -11.71 5.75 3.98
N GLU A 15 -11.78 6.47 2.86
CA GLU A 15 -11.67 5.88 1.54
C GLU A 15 -10.31 5.21 1.58
N ASN A 16 -10.37 3.88 1.70
CA ASN A 16 -9.23 3.02 1.82
C ASN A 16 -8.45 3.22 0.51
N SER A 17 -7.49 4.13 0.51
CA SER A 17 -6.91 4.73 -0.70
C SER A 17 -6.23 3.68 -1.58
N PHE A 18 -6.02 2.47 -1.05
CA PHE A 18 -5.54 1.28 -1.75
C PHE A 18 -6.58 0.60 -2.64
N GLN A 19 -7.88 0.74 -2.34
CA GLN A 19 -8.95 0.24 -3.22
C GLN A 19 -9.09 1.10 -4.49
N LEU A 20 -8.42 2.26 -4.56
CA LEU A 20 -8.35 3.12 -5.74
C LEU A 20 -7.22 2.75 -6.71
N ALA A 21 -6.38 1.77 -6.39
CA ALA A 21 -5.42 1.26 -7.37
C ALA A 21 -6.20 0.52 -8.46
N GLN A 22 -6.31 1.13 -9.64
CA GLN A 22 -6.96 0.51 -10.80
C GLN A 22 -6.15 -0.70 -11.30
N GLU A 23 -4.83 -0.59 -11.23
CA GLU A 23 -3.91 -1.61 -11.68
C GLU A 23 -2.75 -1.77 -10.69
N SER A 24 -2.20 -2.97 -10.61
CA SER A 24 -0.93 -3.21 -9.93
C SER A 24 0.01 -4.04 -10.79
N LYS A 25 1.30 -3.83 -10.59
CA LYS A 25 2.35 -4.64 -11.20
C LYS A 25 3.18 -5.30 -10.13
N PHE A 26 3.11 -6.63 -10.08
CA PHE A 26 3.87 -7.44 -9.14
C PHE A 26 5.34 -7.57 -9.58
N TYR A 27 6.24 -7.54 -8.61
CA TYR A 27 7.69 -7.70 -8.79
C TYR A 27 8.26 -8.78 -7.87
N GLY A 28 8.03 -8.65 -6.55
CA GLY A 28 8.59 -9.58 -5.56
C GLY A 28 10.12 -9.52 -5.46
N GLU A 29 10.73 -8.36 -5.73
CA GLU A 29 12.17 -8.18 -5.83
C GLU A 29 12.79 -7.65 -4.54
N ARG A 30 14.05 -8.01 -4.26
CA ARG A 30 14.80 -7.43 -3.14
C ARG A 30 15.16 -5.98 -3.41
N ILE A 31 15.09 -5.17 -2.36
CA ILE A 31 15.48 -3.76 -2.38
C ILE A 31 16.37 -3.45 -1.18
N GLU A 32 17.21 -2.45 -1.35
CA GLU A 32 17.96 -1.85 -0.25
C GLU A 32 17.14 -0.67 0.29
N VAL A 33 17.00 -0.56 1.60
CA VAL A 33 16.14 0.44 2.23
C VAL A 33 16.92 1.26 3.23
N GLU A 34 16.82 2.56 3.11
CA GLU A 34 17.27 3.54 4.09
C GLU A 34 16.13 3.77 5.09
N THR A 35 16.49 3.97 6.37
CA THR A 35 15.52 4.14 7.46
C THR A 35 15.84 5.38 8.28
N VAL A 36 14.82 6.05 8.81
CA VAL A 36 15.00 7.23 9.67
C VAL A 36 15.38 6.79 11.10
N ASP A 37 16.48 7.33 11.62
CA ASP A 37 16.87 7.34 13.04
C ASP A 37 16.62 6.03 13.81
N GLN A 38 17.16 4.92 13.28
CA GLN A 38 17.04 3.56 13.86
C GLN A 38 15.61 3.01 13.95
N SER A 39 14.60 3.70 13.42
CA SER A 39 13.24 3.18 13.34
C SER A 39 13.09 2.21 12.18
N PHE A 40 12.08 1.34 12.22
CA PHE A 40 11.75 0.44 11.10
C PHE A 40 10.97 1.14 9.97
N TYR A 41 10.90 2.48 9.98
CA TYR A 41 10.22 3.26 8.97
C TYR A 41 11.16 3.61 7.82
N PRO A 42 10.80 3.27 6.57
CA PRO A 42 11.64 3.49 5.40
C PRO A 42 11.59 4.97 4.97
N SER A 43 12.74 5.56 4.66
CA SER A 43 12.89 6.92 4.13
C SER A 43 13.24 6.97 2.65
N ALA A 44 13.96 5.96 2.16
CA ALA A 44 14.27 5.80 0.74
C ALA A 44 14.57 4.33 0.45
N PHE A 45 14.57 3.95 -0.82
CA PHE A 45 15.02 2.63 -1.23
C PHE A 45 15.71 2.65 -2.59
N VAL A 46 16.59 1.67 -2.82
CA VAL A 46 17.25 1.45 -4.11
C VAL A 46 16.66 0.21 -4.76
N TRP A 47 16.22 0.36 -6.00
CA TRP A 47 15.67 -0.71 -6.82
C TRP A 47 16.19 -0.60 -8.25
N ARG A 48 16.81 -1.67 -8.76
CA ARG A 48 17.42 -1.74 -10.10
C ARG A 48 18.41 -0.59 -10.39
N GLY A 49 19.21 -0.24 -9.39
CA GLY A 49 20.19 0.85 -9.47
C GLY A 49 19.60 2.26 -9.36
N GLN A 50 18.28 2.40 -9.28
CA GLN A 50 17.61 3.68 -9.10
C GLN A 50 17.22 3.89 -7.64
N ARG A 51 17.54 5.06 -7.09
CA ARG A 51 17.10 5.48 -5.76
C ARG A 51 15.72 6.15 -5.84
N TYR A 52 14.86 5.81 -4.91
CA TYR A 52 13.51 6.32 -4.75
C TYR A 52 13.38 6.92 -3.34
N VAL A 53 13.15 8.23 -3.26
CA VAL A 53 12.92 8.91 -1.98
C VAL A 53 11.46 8.77 -1.60
N ILE A 54 11.18 8.32 -0.39
CA ILE A 54 9.82 8.19 0.13
C ILE A 54 9.40 9.56 0.67
N ASN A 55 8.45 10.19 -0.02
CA ASN A 55 7.84 11.44 0.43
C ASN A 55 6.77 11.17 1.51
N LYS A 56 5.97 10.11 1.32
CA LYS A 56 4.85 9.80 2.23
C LYS A 56 4.65 8.30 2.40
N ILE A 57 4.50 7.86 3.64
CA ILE A 57 3.95 6.54 3.95
C ILE A 57 2.43 6.69 3.97
N ILE A 58 1.76 6.12 2.97
CA ILE A 58 0.30 6.17 2.85
C ILE A 58 -0.32 5.27 3.92
N HIS A 59 0.25 4.08 4.12
CA HIS A 59 -0.23 3.13 5.12
C HIS A 59 0.86 2.15 5.53
N SER A 60 0.72 1.59 6.71
CA SER A 60 1.61 0.57 7.24
C SER A 60 0.84 -0.38 8.14
N TRP A 61 1.10 -1.68 8.03
CA TRP A 61 0.50 -2.68 8.90
C TRP A 61 1.46 -3.85 9.15
N PRO A 62 1.49 -4.40 10.37
CA PRO A 62 2.18 -5.66 10.64
C PRO A 62 1.37 -6.83 10.06
N ASP A 63 2.02 -7.71 9.31
CA ASP A 63 1.52 -9.06 9.04
C ASP A 63 2.12 -10.00 10.09
N SER A 64 1.36 -10.19 11.16
CA SER A 64 1.63 -11.16 12.22
C SER A 64 0.83 -12.46 12.06
N GLY A 65 0.32 -12.74 10.86
CA GLY A 65 -0.48 -13.92 10.57
C GLY A 65 0.30 -15.21 10.85
N TYR A 66 -0.41 -16.29 11.15
CA TYR A 66 0.19 -17.62 11.14
C TYR A 66 0.09 -18.14 9.71
N GLY A 67 1.15 -18.74 9.17
CA GLY A 67 1.05 -19.48 7.90
C GLY A 67 0.04 -20.65 7.99
N LYS A 68 0.05 -21.58 7.02
CA LYS A 68 -0.75 -22.83 7.06
C LYS A 68 -0.26 -23.82 8.16
N SER A 69 -0.01 -23.33 9.38
CA SER A 69 0.34 -24.17 10.52
C SER A 69 -0.94 -24.66 11.18
N THR A 70 -0.98 -25.95 11.51
CA THR A 70 -2.09 -26.57 12.23
C THR A 70 -2.33 -25.84 13.55
N ALA A 71 -3.60 -25.66 13.93
CA ALA A 71 -4.02 -24.81 15.05
C ALA A 71 -3.29 -25.09 16.38
N ASN A 72 -2.83 -26.33 16.58
CA ASN A 72 -2.16 -26.80 17.79
C ASN A 72 -0.64 -26.52 17.85
N LYS A 73 -0.04 -25.84 16.86
CA LYS A 73 1.40 -25.47 16.84
C LYS A 73 1.63 -23.96 16.61
N ARG A 74 0.65 -23.12 16.98
CA ARG A 74 0.72 -21.66 16.90
C ARG A 74 1.62 -21.08 18.00
N ASP A 75 2.93 -21.22 17.85
CA ASP A 75 3.92 -20.46 18.63
C ASP A 75 4.14 -19.07 17.98
N TRP A 76 4.52 -18.07 18.79
CA TRP A 76 4.89 -16.74 18.29
C TRP A 76 6.02 -16.81 17.25
N ARG A 77 6.88 -17.84 17.32
CA ARG A 77 7.94 -18.15 16.34
C ARG A 77 7.42 -18.59 14.97
N SER A 78 6.17 -19.02 14.88
CA SER A 78 5.51 -19.47 13.66
C SER A 78 4.71 -18.35 12.96
N ARG A 79 4.71 -17.14 13.52
CA ARG A 79 4.08 -15.98 12.89
C ARG A 79 4.90 -15.54 11.67
N HIS A 80 4.24 -14.86 10.74
CA HIS A 80 4.93 -13.99 9.82
C HIS A 80 5.46 -12.80 10.61
N HIS A 81 6.69 -12.38 10.33
CA HIS A 81 7.29 -11.21 10.98
C HIS A 81 7.50 -10.11 9.96
N ARG A 82 6.47 -9.91 9.13
CA ARG A 82 6.50 -8.96 8.02
C ARG A 82 5.84 -7.66 8.43
N ASN A 83 6.45 -6.54 8.09
CA ASN A 83 5.82 -5.23 8.19
C ASN A 83 5.61 -4.71 6.77
N TYR A 84 4.36 -4.51 6.38
CA TYR A 84 4.01 -3.98 5.08
C TYR A 84 3.87 -2.46 5.15
N PHE A 85 4.29 -1.81 4.08
CA PHE A 85 4.17 -0.37 3.88
C PHE A 85 3.68 -0.13 2.47
N VAL A 86 2.78 0.83 2.32
CA VAL A 86 2.52 1.46 1.03
C VAL A 86 3.06 2.88 1.08
N VAL A 87 3.98 3.16 0.16
CA VAL A 87 4.78 4.37 0.15
C VAL A 87 4.60 5.10 -1.17
N ARG A 88 4.55 6.43 -1.10
CA ARG A 88 4.56 7.33 -2.24
C ARG A 88 5.93 7.98 -2.34
N THR A 89 6.52 7.90 -3.53
CA THR A 89 7.82 8.49 -3.81
C THR A 89 7.69 9.96 -4.18
N ASP A 90 8.80 10.67 -4.21
CA ASP A 90 8.95 12.03 -4.76
C ASP A 90 8.50 12.14 -6.23
N SER A 91 8.65 11.06 -7.00
CA SER A 91 8.19 10.90 -8.38
C SER A 91 6.70 10.54 -8.50
N GLU A 92 5.95 10.62 -7.41
CA GLU A 92 4.51 10.31 -7.32
C GLU A 92 4.12 8.87 -7.62
N ARG A 93 5.11 7.98 -7.72
CA ARG A 93 4.89 6.54 -7.86
C ARG A 93 4.56 5.94 -6.51
N VAL A 94 3.72 4.91 -6.52
CA VAL A 94 3.26 4.27 -5.29
C VAL A 94 3.68 2.81 -5.29
N PHE A 95 4.37 2.41 -4.22
CA PHE A 95 4.89 1.05 -4.08
C PHE A 95 4.41 0.42 -2.80
N LYS A 96 4.12 -0.87 -2.87
CA LYS A 96 3.95 -1.71 -1.71
C LYS A 96 5.24 -2.47 -1.46
N ILE A 97 5.83 -2.20 -0.31
CA ILE A 97 7.07 -2.83 0.15
C ILE A 97 6.81 -3.54 1.46
N TYR A 98 7.62 -4.54 1.79
CA TYR A 98 7.59 -5.12 3.13
C TYR A 98 8.98 -5.46 3.65
N HIS A 99 9.12 -5.35 4.96
CA HIS A 99 10.28 -5.81 5.69
C HIS A 99 9.97 -7.16 6.31
N ASP A 100 10.61 -8.22 5.83
CA ASP A 100 10.64 -9.51 6.51
C ASP A 100 11.75 -9.49 7.56
N ARG A 101 11.36 -9.48 8.83
CA ARG A 101 12.30 -9.39 9.95
C ARG A 101 13.09 -10.67 10.20
N GLY A 102 12.71 -11.80 9.56
CA GLY A 102 13.35 -13.09 9.74
C GLY A 102 13.24 -13.64 11.17
N VAL A 103 12.64 -14.82 11.34
CA VAL A 103 12.50 -15.44 12.67
C VAL A 103 13.68 -16.31 13.10
N LYS A 104 14.45 -16.79 12.12
CA LYS A 104 15.50 -17.79 12.32
C LYS A 104 16.85 -17.16 12.04
N LYS A 105 17.89 -17.67 12.72
CA LYS A 105 19.28 -17.27 12.52
C LYS A 105 19.76 -17.39 11.06
N LYS A 106 19.12 -18.26 10.25
CA LYS A 106 19.38 -18.47 8.82
C LYS A 106 18.43 -17.71 7.87
N SER A 107 17.42 -17.01 8.39
CA SER A 107 16.48 -16.22 7.61
C SER A 107 16.92 -14.75 7.69
N PRO A 108 17.65 -14.24 6.67
CA PRO A 108 18.14 -12.87 6.72
C PRO A 108 16.96 -11.88 6.76
N ARG A 109 17.17 -10.76 7.45
CA ARG A 109 16.28 -9.60 7.36
C ARG A 109 16.35 -9.06 5.95
N VAL A 110 15.22 -9.01 5.28
CA VAL A 110 15.16 -8.58 3.88
C VAL A 110 14.00 -7.63 3.65
N TRP A 111 14.26 -6.62 2.83
CA TRP A 111 13.23 -5.77 2.28
C TRP A 111 12.88 -6.22 0.88
N ILE A 112 11.59 -6.25 0.59
CA ILE A 112 11.05 -6.71 -0.68
C ILE A 112 10.11 -5.63 -1.23
N LEU A 113 10.32 -5.27 -2.48
CA LEU A 113 9.34 -4.56 -3.29
C LEU A 113 8.35 -5.60 -3.83
N ASN A 114 7.13 -5.56 -3.31
CA ASN A 114 6.11 -6.53 -3.64
C ASN A 114 5.46 -6.17 -4.98
N GLU A 115 4.92 -4.95 -5.07
CA GLU A 115 4.19 -4.48 -6.25
C GLU A 115 4.24 -2.95 -6.34
N GLU A 116 4.15 -2.44 -7.55
CA GLU A 116 3.82 -1.04 -7.85
C GLU A 116 2.30 -0.93 -8.01
N LEU A 117 1.73 0.14 -7.46
CA LEU A 117 0.30 0.43 -7.48
C LEU A 117 0.06 1.65 -8.36
N PHE A 118 -0.73 1.50 -9.41
CA PHE A 118 -1.14 2.60 -10.29
C PHE A 118 -2.44 3.17 -9.76
N MET A 119 -2.32 4.27 -9.01
CA MET A 119 -3.46 5.00 -8.48
C MET A 119 -4.08 5.86 -9.58
N SER A 120 -5.40 5.80 -9.74
CA SER A 120 -6.13 6.80 -10.50
C SER A 120 -6.03 8.16 -9.79
N LYS A 121 -5.99 9.25 -10.57
CA LYS A 121 -6.00 10.59 -10.00
C LYS A 121 -7.30 10.77 -9.19
N PRO A 122 -7.23 11.27 -7.95
CA PRO A 122 -8.43 11.62 -7.19
C PRO A 122 -9.10 12.79 -7.93
N GLY A 123 -10.14 12.49 -8.72
CA GLY A 123 -10.86 13.47 -9.53
C GLY A 123 -11.39 12.95 -10.87
N GLU A 124 -10.91 11.81 -11.37
CA GLU A 124 -11.53 11.17 -12.54
C GLU A 124 -12.65 10.25 -12.06
N SER A 125 -13.77 10.86 -11.69
CA SER A 125 -15.05 10.17 -11.65
C SER A 125 -15.19 9.38 -12.95
N ILE A 126 -15.30 8.07 -12.84
CA ILE A 126 -15.64 7.19 -13.94
C ILE A 126 -17.03 7.64 -14.41
N SER A 127 -17.06 8.55 -15.39
CA SER A 127 -18.26 8.89 -16.13
C SER A 127 -18.53 7.68 -17.01
N SER A 128 -19.28 6.73 -16.47
CA SER A 128 -19.93 5.66 -17.22
C SER A 128 -20.64 6.27 -18.42
N LYS A 129 -20.00 6.21 -19.59
CA LYS A 129 -20.61 6.58 -20.86
C LYS A 129 -20.58 5.33 -21.71
N ASP A 130 -21.66 4.57 -21.64
CA ASP A 130 -22.23 3.81 -22.76
C ASP A 130 -23.44 3.00 -22.26
N GLU A 131 -24.52 3.70 -21.94
CA GLU A 131 -25.85 3.09 -22.06
C GLU A 131 -26.53 3.72 -23.28
N SER A 132 -26.49 2.96 -24.37
CA SER A 132 -27.53 2.90 -25.39
C SER A 132 -27.83 4.19 -26.17
N LEU A 133 -27.01 4.43 -27.20
CA LEU A 133 -27.53 4.86 -28.49
C LEU A 133 -28.53 3.80 -29.02
N ARG A 134 -29.82 4.02 -28.77
CA ARG A 134 -30.93 3.50 -29.60
C ARG A 134 -32.24 4.23 -29.28
N GLU A 135 -32.22 5.54 -29.51
CA GLU A 135 -33.38 6.16 -30.15
C GLU A 135 -33.26 5.98 -31.66
N LYS A 136 -34.42 5.89 -32.33
CA LYS A 136 -34.71 5.58 -33.75
C LYS A 136 -34.91 4.07 -33.95
N GLU A 137 -36.10 3.56 -34.28
CA GLU A 137 -37.23 4.07 -35.08
C GLU A 137 -38.54 3.60 -34.41
N LYS A 138 -39.47 4.50 -34.10
CA LYS A 138 -40.67 4.85 -34.88
C LYS A 138 -41.67 3.71 -35.04
#